data_AF-A0A7X2PL16-F1
#
_entry.id   AF-A0A7X2PL16-F1
#
_cell.length_a   1.000
_cell.length_b   1.000
_cell.length_c   1.000
_cell.angle_alpha   90.00
_cell.angle_beta   90.00
_cell.angle_gamma   90.00
#
_symmetry.space_group_name_H-M   'P 1'
#
loop_
_entity.id
_entity.type
_entity.pdbx_description
1 polymer ?
#
loop_
_entity_poly.entity_id
_entity_poly.type
_entity_poly.pdbx_seq_one_letter_code
_entity_poly.pdbx_strand_id
1 'polypeptide(L)'
;MGQTVGQMIVSCRLPIFAARWRVPGARFFSTLRSSRGERQAAENDRLPHASAHFPGRRNEGARPVEPPRYNRPMRIVLLFLAAYGTVSAQPPRPRIAIAGMAHESNSFSPTPTALKDFMIRRGDEIVREWAESNHEVAGYIAGAKLYDFEIYPTLMAQAVPAGPVTNDALDKITAEIIDRLKKAPKLDGLLLALHGAMVTETYPHGDPEVMKRLRSALGKDFPIVVTHDFHANIAPDMWKLSTALVTYKEVPHIDQKNCGLKAAEIMSGIARGRVKPTQAGVKPPMIYNIRYHHTSSEPLLPIVAETKRLEKQPKILAASVSGGYQYADVEWIGPTVVVVTDNDPGLAQREAQRLSDMLWATRDKLTKQLQEAPEAVAAAIAELKFPVVLVEMGDNIGGGSAGDSTFMLAELLKQKAKGWVEAVADPAAAMIASRAGVGAAFNELVGGKIDSLHGSPVRVKGVVRSLHSGKYIETEPRHGGARYHDQGLTAVIEVEGSTLDLPTLLMLTTKRQVPFSLHQLISCGIYPDKQKILVVKAAIAFRAAYEPIAARIIEVDTGGLTAVNPARFTFVRSRKGLFGLDK
;
A
#
# COMPACT_ATOMS: atom_id res chain seq x y z
N MET A 1 -59.85 -24.24 32.56
CA MET A 1 -60.26 -23.10 33.43
C MET A 1 -59.05 -22.19 33.50
N GLY A 2 -58.94 -21.00 32.91
CA GLY A 2 -59.93 -20.05 32.45
C GLY A 2 -59.81 -18.77 33.27
N GLN A 3 -59.05 -17.77 32.78
CA GLN A 3 -59.22 -16.30 32.86
C GLN A 3 -57.84 -15.58 32.69
N THR A 4 -57.50 -14.87 31.60
CA THR A 4 -57.78 -13.43 31.23
C THR A 4 -57.47 -12.42 32.36
N VAL A 5 -56.78 -11.27 32.23
CA VAL A 5 -56.45 -10.27 31.18
C VAL A 5 -55.22 -9.45 31.68
N GLY A 6 -54.46 -8.78 30.79
CA GLY A 6 -53.80 -7.52 31.20
C GLY A 6 -52.59 -7.04 30.38
N GLN A 7 -52.78 -6.59 29.13
CA GLN A 7 -51.80 -5.75 28.42
C GLN A 7 -51.85 -4.31 28.97
N MET A 8 -50.70 -3.75 29.36
CA MET A 8 -50.52 -2.32 29.59
C MET A 8 -49.53 -1.76 28.57
N ILE A 9 -50.08 -0.97 27.65
CA ILE A 9 -49.35 -0.11 26.72
C ILE A 9 -49.09 1.21 27.45
N VAL A 10 -47.83 1.57 27.67
CA VAL A 10 -47.45 2.90 28.14
C VAL A 10 -46.90 3.69 26.96
N SER A 11 -47.73 4.63 26.51
CA SER A 11 -47.38 5.74 25.61
C SER A 11 -46.68 6.82 26.43
N CYS A 12 -45.43 7.14 26.10
CA CYS A 12 -44.76 8.35 26.58
C CYS A 12 -44.27 9.17 25.37
N ARG A 13 -45.01 10.26 25.12
CA ARG A 13 -44.65 11.35 24.20
C ARG A 13 -43.46 12.12 24.78
N LEU A 14 -42.37 12.23 24.04
CA LEU A 14 -41.26 13.15 24.32
C LEU A 14 -41.55 14.53 23.69
N PRO A 15 -41.46 15.64 24.44
CA PRO A 15 -41.58 16.98 23.88
C PRO A 15 -40.27 17.43 23.22
N ILE A 16 -40.39 17.93 21.99
CA ILE A 16 -39.35 18.60 21.21
C ILE A 16 -39.09 19.98 21.84
N PHE A 17 -37.92 20.17 22.44
CA PHE A 17 -37.42 21.51 22.79
C PHE A 17 -36.44 21.98 21.73
N ALA A 18 -36.88 22.97 20.93
CA ALA A 18 -36.05 23.71 20.01
C ALA A 18 -35.31 24.83 20.76
N ALA A 19 -34.00 24.67 20.98
CA ALA A 19 -33.14 25.73 21.49
C ALA A 19 -32.40 26.43 20.34
N ARG A 20 -32.85 27.65 20.01
CA ARG A 20 -32.15 28.60 19.14
C ARG A 20 -30.88 29.09 19.84
N TRP A 21 -29.71 28.81 19.26
CA TRP A 21 -28.47 29.50 19.60
C TRP A 21 -28.18 30.59 18.57
N ARG A 22 -28.16 31.84 19.02
CA ARG A 22 -27.66 33.01 18.26
C ARG A 22 -26.13 33.04 18.38
N VAL A 23 -25.45 33.12 17.25
CA VAL A 23 -24.00 33.36 17.15
C VAL A 23 -23.77 34.86 16.95
N PRO A 24 -22.96 35.55 17.78
CA PRO A 24 -22.49 36.90 17.47
C PRO A 24 -21.31 36.83 16.49
N GLY A 25 -21.36 37.69 15.48
CA GLY A 25 -20.36 37.74 14.40
C GLY A 25 -18.98 38.19 14.87
N ALA A 26 -17.96 37.57 14.27
CA ALA A 26 -16.60 38.08 14.23
C ALA A 26 -16.19 38.31 12.77
N ARG A 27 -15.95 39.58 12.42
CA ARG A 27 -15.30 39.99 11.18
C ARG A 27 -13.82 39.63 11.29
N PHE A 28 -13.26 38.92 10.32
CA PHE A 28 -11.81 38.89 10.10
C PHE A 28 -11.49 39.21 8.64
N PHE A 29 -10.62 40.21 8.50
CA PHE A 29 -10.10 40.77 7.28
C PHE A 29 -9.26 39.75 6.50
N SER A 30 -9.47 39.70 5.19
CA SER A 30 -8.54 39.13 4.24
C SER A 30 -7.35 40.08 4.04
N THR A 31 -6.15 39.64 4.36
CA THR A 31 -4.92 40.25 3.84
C THR A 31 -4.02 39.17 3.27
N LEU A 32 -4.04 39.06 1.94
CA LEU A 32 -2.96 38.50 1.14
C LEU A 32 -1.67 39.26 1.46
N ARG A 33 -0.60 38.55 1.80
CA ARG A 33 0.77 39.05 1.65
C ARG A 33 1.56 38.07 0.77
N SER A 34 1.71 38.46 -0.48
CA SER A 34 2.78 38.01 -1.37
C SER A 34 4.08 38.68 -0.95
N SER A 35 5.14 37.91 -0.69
CA SER A 35 6.50 38.43 -0.64
C SER A 35 7.28 37.94 -1.86
N ARG A 36 7.24 38.73 -2.94
CA ARG A 36 8.32 38.78 -3.93
C ARG A 36 9.38 39.72 -3.39
N GLY A 37 10.59 39.22 -3.17
CA GLY A 37 11.78 40.03 -2.99
C GLY A 37 12.55 40.04 -4.30
N GLU A 38 12.52 41.17 -4.99
CA GLU A 38 13.43 41.51 -6.08
C GLU A 38 14.80 41.90 -5.51
N ARG A 39 15.87 41.45 -6.17
CA ARG A 39 17.13 42.21 -6.26
C ARG A 39 17.50 42.35 -7.73
N GLN A 40 17.46 43.62 -8.17
CA GLN A 40 18.26 44.26 -9.23
C GLN A 40 19.71 43.75 -9.25
N ALA A 41 20.55 43.96 -10.27
CA ALA A 41 20.50 44.36 -11.67
C ALA A 41 21.98 44.40 -12.09
N ALA A 42 22.34 44.03 -13.31
CA ALA A 42 23.56 44.48 -13.94
C ALA A 42 23.36 44.49 -15.46
N GLU A 43 23.70 45.63 -16.04
CA GLU A 43 23.41 46.14 -17.38
C GLU A 43 24.57 45.90 -18.36
N ASN A 44 24.28 46.13 -19.65
CA ASN A 44 25.16 46.38 -20.81
C ASN A 44 25.79 45.12 -21.48
N ASP A 45 25.81 44.98 -22.81
CA ASP A 45 26.00 45.98 -23.87
C ASP A 45 25.57 45.43 -25.27
N ARG A 46 25.03 46.32 -26.13
CA ARG A 46 25.21 46.50 -27.60
C ARG A 46 24.72 45.49 -28.68
N LEU A 47 23.83 46.05 -29.53
CA LEU A 47 23.51 45.81 -30.96
C LEU A 47 24.74 45.98 -31.91
N PRO A 48 24.72 45.68 -33.25
CA PRO A 48 23.60 45.90 -34.19
C PRO A 48 23.40 44.97 -35.42
N HIS A 49 22.35 45.32 -36.16
CA HIS A 49 21.76 44.82 -37.41
C HIS A 49 22.68 44.61 -38.63
N ALA A 50 22.22 43.75 -39.55
CA ALA A 50 22.42 43.90 -41.00
C ALA A 50 21.21 43.37 -41.81
N SER A 51 20.99 44.01 -42.95
CA SER A 51 19.82 44.09 -43.83
C SER A 51 19.95 43.28 -45.15
N ALA A 52 18.84 42.97 -45.83
CA ALA A 52 18.82 42.83 -47.31
C ALA A 52 17.39 43.01 -47.91
N HIS A 53 17.35 43.61 -49.10
CA HIS A 53 16.22 44.19 -49.85
C HIS A 53 15.49 43.23 -50.84
N PHE A 54 14.18 43.53 -51.07
CA PHE A 54 13.30 43.62 -52.29
C PHE A 54 13.78 43.12 -53.69
N PRO A 55 12.91 42.92 -54.74
CA PRO A 55 11.61 43.59 -55.00
C PRO A 55 10.43 42.78 -55.60
N GLY A 56 9.25 43.42 -55.66
CA GLY A 56 8.03 42.92 -56.31
C GLY A 56 7.81 43.35 -57.77
N ARG A 57 6.72 42.89 -58.40
CA ARG A 57 6.16 43.42 -59.65
C ARG A 57 4.62 43.33 -59.72
N ARG A 58 4.07 44.25 -60.50
CA ARG A 58 2.67 44.71 -60.64
C ARG A 58 1.85 43.91 -61.66
N ASN A 59 0.53 44.11 -61.54
CA ASN A 59 -0.55 43.81 -62.49
C ASN A 59 -0.51 44.64 -63.78
N GLU A 60 -1.08 44.05 -64.85
CA GLU A 60 -1.95 44.57 -65.93
C GLU A 60 -2.03 43.42 -66.96
N GLY A 61 -3.09 43.03 -67.66
CA GLY A 61 -4.48 43.44 -67.90
C GLY A 61 -4.95 42.59 -69.11
N ALA A 62 -6.24 42.22 -69.23
CA ALA A 62 -6.94 41.91 -70.50
C ALA A 62 -8.36 41.33 -70.29
N ARG A 63 -9.32 41.88 -71.04
CA ARG A 63 -10.60 41.27 -71.46
C ARG A 63 -10.57 41.15 -73.01
N PRO A 64 -11.61 40.67 -73.70
CA PRO A 64 -12.24 39.33 -73.69
C PRO A 64 -12.35 38.75 -75.12
N VAL A 65 -12.54 37.43 -75.30
CA VAL A 65 -13.07 36.86 -76.56
C VAL A 65 -14.02 35.70 -76.27
N GLU A 66 -15.21 35.76 -76.86
CA GLU A 66 -16.31 34.79 -76.81
C GLU A 66 -16.13 33.59 -77.78
N PRO A 67 -16.96 32.52 -77.66
CA PRO A 67 -16.66 31.18 -78.18
C PRO A 67 -17.45 30.81 -79.46
N PRO A 68 -17.16 29.66 -80.10
CA PRO A 68 -18.11 29.00 -80.99
C PRO A 68 -18.88 27.86 -80.30
N ARG A 69 -20.12 27.70 -80.76
CA ARG A 69 -21.20 26.80 -80.33
C ARG A 69 -21.14 25.40 -80.99
N TYR A 70 -22.06 24.53 -80.51
CA TYR A 70 -22.71 23.32 -81.09
C TYR A 70 -22.25 21.98 -80.46
N ASN A 71 -23.10 21.00 -80.09
CA ASN A 71 -24.55 20.89 -79.90
C ASN A 71 -24.86 19.50 -79.25
N ARG A 72 -25.63 19.47 -78.14
CA ARG A 72 -26.61 18.43 -77.66
C ARG A 72 -26.23 16.91 -77.57
N PRO A 73 -27.05 16.06 -76.93
CA PRO A 73 -27.65 16.13 -75.59
C PRO A 73 -27.37 14.82 -74.79
N MET A 74 -27.18 14.86 -73.46
CA MET A 74 -27.11 13.63 -72.67
C MET A 74 -28.11 13.62 -71.51
N ARG A 75 -28.85 12.51 -71.48
CA ARG A 75 -29.92 12.13 -70.56
C ARG A 75 -29.48 12.28 -69.10
N ILE A 76 -30.31 12.94 -68.30
CA ILE A 76 -30.20 12.96 -66.85
C ILE A 76 -30.56 11.57 -66.33
N VAL A 77 -29.56 10.84 -65.82
CA VAL A 77 -29.74 9.67 -64.97
C VAL A 77 -29.67 10.18 -63.53
N LEU A 78 -30.80 10.15 -62.82
CA LEU A 78 -30.84 10.36 -61.37
C LEU A 78 -30.24 9.12 -60.68
N LEU A 79 -28.97 9.21 -60.31
CA LEU A 79 -28.34 8.30 -59.35
C LEU A 79 -28.72 8.76 -57.93
N PHE A 80 -29.66 8.05 -57.31
CA PHE A 80 -29.83 8.09 -55.86
C PHE A 80 -28.61 7.43 -55.20
N LEU A 81 -27.60 8.22 -54.88
CA LEU A 81 -26.57 7.84 -53.92
C LEU A 81 -27.19 7.85 -52.53
N ALA A 82 -27.64 6.69 -52.07
CA ALA A 82 -27.86 6.45 -50.65
C ALA A 82 -26.51 6.54 -49.95
N ALA A 83 -26.18 7.71 -49.40
CA ALA A 83 -25.12 7.87 -48.43
C ALA A 83 -25.54 7.11 -47.16
N TYR A 84 -25.29 5.81 -47.12
CA TYR A 84 -25.15 5.09 -45.86
C TYR A 84 -23.96 5.73 -45.15
N GLY A 85 -24.25 6.67 -44.26
CA GLY A 85 -23.31 7.08 -43.24
C GLY A 85 -22.87 5.81 -42.54
N THR A 86 -21.63 5.39 -42.78
CA THR A 86 -20.96 4.44 -41.91
C THR A 86 -20.85 5.14 -40.56
N VAL A 87 -21.83 4.89 -39.69
CA VAL A 87 -21.59 5.00 -38.26
C VAL A 87 -20.44 4.05 -38.01
N SER A 88 -19.22 4.59 -37.99
CA SER A 88 -18.05 3.87 -37.52
C SER A 88 -18.39 3.47 -36.09
N ALA A 89 -18.85 2.23 -35.92
CA ALA A 89 -19.09 1.66 -34.62
C ALA A 89 -17.77 1.80 -33.88
N GLN A 90 -17.76 2.62 -32.83
CA GLN A 90 -16.58 2.73 -31.98
C GLN A 90 -16.17 1.31 -31.60
N PRO A 91 -14.87 0.94 -31.74
CA PRO A 91 -14.44 -0.38 -31.36
C PRO A 91 -14.89 -0.63 -29.92
N PRO A 92 -15.41 -1.84 -29.60
CA PRO A 92 -15.95 -2.11 -28.28
C PRO A 92 -14.89 -1.79 -27.24
N ARG A 93 -15.31 -1.11 -26.16
CA ARG A 93 -14.42 -0.77 -25.05
C ARG A 93 -13.81 -2.06 -24.51
N PRO A 94 -12.48 -2.14 -24.35
CA PRO A 94 -11.87 -3.34 -23.79
C PRO A 94 -12.50 -3.68 -22.44
N ARG A 95 -12.70 -4.96 -22.18
CA ARG A 95 -13.22 -5.44 -20.90
C ARG A 95 -12.13 -6.15 -20.12
N ILE A 96 -11.71 -5.55 -19.01
CA ILE A 96 -10.56 -5.97 -18.22
C ILE A 96 -11.06 -6.48 -16.87
N ALA A 97 -10.76 -7.72 -16.55
CA ALA A 97 -11.05 -8.25 -15.22
C ALA A 97 -10.09 -7.68 -14.17
N ILE A 98 -10.58 -7.51 -12.94
CA ILE A 98 -9.75 -7.28 -11.75
C ILE A 98 -9.93 -8.45 -10.79
N ALA A 99 -8.83 -8.99 -10.27
CA ALA A 99 -8.80 -10.06 -9.28
C ALA A 99 -7.60 -9.91 -8.35
N GLY A 100 -7.59 -10.60 -7.21
CA GLY A 100 -6.38 -10.70 -6.41
C GLY A 100 -6.48 -11.57 -5.17
N MET A 101 -5.31 -11.98 -4.71
CA MET A 101 -5.07 -12.67 -3.43
C MET A 101 -3.77 -12.12 -2.86
N ALA A 102 -3.87 -11.21 -1.89
CA ALA A 102 -2.73 -10.52 -1.31
C ALA A 102 -2.49 -10.99 0.14
N HIS A 103 -1.32 -11.55 0.38
CA HIS A 103 -0.85 -11.92 1.71
C HIS A 103 0.69 -11.91 1.76
N GLU A 104 1.26 -11.29 2.78
CA GLU A 104 2.68 -11.37 3.11
C GLU A 104 2.87 -12.43 4.20
N SER A 105 3.70 -13.45 3.94
CA SER A 105 3.80 -14.61 4.82
C SER A 105 5.16 -14.70 5.50
N ASN A 106 5.16 -14.56 6.82
CA ASN A 106 6.32 -14.81 7.66
C ASN A 106 6.49 -16.33 7.87
N SER A 107 7.50 -16.93 7.24
CA SER A 107 7.77 -18.37 7.32
C SER A 107 8.07 -18.86 8.75
N PHE A 108 8.48 -17.95 9.64
CA PHE A 108 8.84 -18.28 11.03
C PHE A 108 7.65 -18.18 11.98
N SER A 109 6.54 -17.59 11.54
CA SER A 109 5.35 -17.47 12.38
C SER A 109 4.67 -18.84 12.56
N PRO A 110 4.35 -19.24 13.80
CA PRO A 110 3.73 -20.53 14.06
C PRO A 110 2.24 -20.57 13.72
N THR A 111 1.62 -19.41 13.47
CA THR A 111 0.17 -19.31 13.22
C THR A 111 -0.10 -19.22 11.73
N PRO A 112 -0.66 -20.27 11.09
CA PRO A 112 -0.99 -20.24 9.67
C PRO A 112 -2.16 -19.29 9.38
N THR A 113 -2.23 -18.80 8.15
CA THR A 113 -3.35 -17.98 7.65
C THR A 113 -4.38 -18.87 6.98
N ALA A 114 -5.53 -19.04 7.63
CA ALA A 114 -6.65 -19.83 7.13
C ALA A 114 -7.64 -18.97 6.34
N LEU A 115 -8.60 -19.61 5.65
CA LEU A 115 -9.59 -18.91 4.83
C LEU A 115 -10.37 -17.85 5.60
N LYS A 116 -10.68 -18.11 6.88
CA LYS A 116 -11.42 -17.19 7.76
C LYS A 116 -10.68 -15.87 8.04
N ASP A 117 -9.36 -15.84 7.82
CA ASP A 117 -8.51 -14.69 8.10
C ASP A 117 -8.47 -13.72 6.90
N PHE A 118 -8.98 -14.15 5.73
CA PHE A 118 -9.10 -13.30 4.55
C PHE A 118 -10.39 -12.49 4.57
N MET A 119 -10.25 -11.18 4.36
CA MET A 119 -11.34 -10.32 3.91
C MET A 119 -11.53 -10.56 2.40
N ILE A 120 -12.65 -11.18 2.04
CA ILE A 120 -13.01 -11.45 0.65
C ILE A 120 -14.13 -10.51 0.21
N ARG A 121 -13.93 -9.84 -0.92
CA ARG A 121 -14.91 -8.98 -1.60
C ARG A 121 -15.14 -9.48 -3.01
N ARG A 122 -16.41 -9.51 -3.43
CA ARG A 122 -16.84 -10.11 -4.71
C ARG A 122 -17.61 -9.10 -5.56
N GLY A 123 -17.35 -9.11 -6.87
CA GLY A 123 -18.05 -8.25 -7.82
C GLY A 123 -18.02 -6.77 -7.37
N ASP A 124 -19.18 -6.13 -7.37
CA ASP A 124 -19.30 -4.70 -7.03
C ASP A 124 -18.86 -4.35 -5.60
N GLU A 125 -18.75 -5.33 -4.70
CA GLU A 125 -18.15 -5.09 -3.37
C GLU A 125 -16.70 -4.61 -3.48
N ILE A 126 -15.99 -5.03 -4.52
CA ILE A 126 -14.62 -4.56 -4.79
C ILE A 126 -14.63 -3.07 -5.11
N VAL A 127 -15.55 -2.62 -5.95
CA VAL A 127 -15.64 -1.20 -6.30
C VAL A 127 -16.04 -0.38 -5.07
N ARG A 128 -17.01 -0.84 -4.28
CA ARG A 128 -17.45 -0.15 -3.05
C ARG A 128 -16.35 -0.03 -2.00
N GLU A 129 -15.54 -1.06 -1.82
CA GLU A 129 -14.47 -1.08 -0.81
C GLU A 129 -13.28 -0.21 -1.24
N TRP A 130 -12.84 -0.29 -2.50
CA TRP A 130 -11.54 0.28 -2.89
C TRP A 130 -11.59 1.54 -3.76
N ALA A 131 -12.69 1.87 -4.47
CA ALA A 131 -12.70 2.99 -5.44
C ALA A 131 -12.21 4.32 -4.84
N GLU A 132 -12.61 4.59 -3.59
CA GLU A 132 -12.28 5.82 -2.85
C GLU A 132 -11.13 5.63 -1.85
N SER A 133 -10.30 4.60 -2.05
CA SER A 133 -9.10 4.34 -1.24
C SER A 133 -7.81 4.76 -1.98
N ASN A 134 -6.66 4.55 -1.33
CA ASN A 134 -5.33 4.77 -1.90
C ASN A 134 -4.62 3.46 -2.29
N HIS A 135 -5.34 2.33 -2.29
CA HIS A 135 -4.85 1.00 -2.66
C HIS A 135 -4.63 0.85 -4.18
N GLU A 136 -3.88 -0.18 -4.61
CA GLU A 136 -3.62 -0.45 -6.03
C GLU A 136 -4.89 -0.77 -6.83
N VAL A 137 -5.86 -1.44 -6.21
CA VAL A 137 -7.16 -1.74 -6.80
C VAL A 137 -7.94 -0.44 -7.11
N ALA A 138 -7.77 0.59 -6.28
CA ALA A 138 -8.31 1.92 -6.58
C ALA A 138 -7.68 2.51 -7.85
N GLY A 139 -6.40 2.22 -8.08
CA GLY A 139 -5.67 2.58 -9.30
C GLY A 139 -6.21 1.85 -10.53
N TYR A 140 -6.54 0.56 -10.42
CA TYR A 140 -7.20 -0.19 -11.50
C TYR A 140 -8.55 0.44 -11.88
N ILE A 141 -9.38 0.74 -10.87
CA ILE A 141 -10.72 1.32 -11.04
C ILE A 141 -10.62 2.73 -11.65
N ALA A 142 -9.73 3.57 -11.13
CA ALA A 142 -9.50 4.91 -11.67
C ALA A 142 -8.93 4.86 -13.10
N GLY A 143 -8.05 3.90 -13.38
CA GLY A 143 -7.47 3.64 -14.69
C GLY A 143 -8.51 3.28 -15.74
N ALA A 144 -9.59 2.59 -15.36
CA ALA A 144 -10.70 2.27 -16.26
C ALA A 144 -11.34 3.51 -16.88
N LYS A 145 -11.56 4.54 -16.05
CA LYS A 145 -12.07 5.84 -16.50
C LYS A 145 -11.03 6.59 -17.33
N LEU A 146 -9.78 6.61 -16.87
CA LEU A 146 -8.70 7.38 -17.51
C LEU A 146 -8.30 6.83 -18.88
N TYR A 147 -8.27 5.51 -19.03
CA TYR A 147 -7.84 4.81 -20.24
C TYR A 147 -8.98 4.14 -21.01
N ASP A 148 -10.21 4.52 -20.68
CA ASP A 148 -11.44 4.18 -21.41
C ASP A 148 -11.67 2.67 -21.60
N PHE A 149 -11.69 1.89 -20.52
CA PHE A 149 -12.04 0.46 -20.55
C PHE A 149 -13.10 0.11 -19.51
N GLU A 150 -13.77 -1.02 -19.68
CA GLU A 150 -14.73 -1.55 -18.70
C GLU A 150 -14.02 -2.45 -17.70
N ILE A 151 -14.25 -2.25 -16.40
CA ILE A 151 -13.80 -3.20 -15.37
C ILE A 151 -14.81 -4.32 -15.20
N TYR A 152 -14.30 -5.54 -15.05
CA TYR A 152 -15.07 -6.69 -14.62
C TYR A 152 -14.56 -7.17 -13.25
N PRO A 153 -15.17 -6.71 -12.14
CA PRO A 153 -14.71 -7.10 -10.81
C PRO A 153 -15.03 -8.56 -10.51
N THR A 154 -14.01 -9.34 -10.15
CA THR A 154 -14.18 -10.77 -9.82
C THR A 154 -14.18 -10.99 -8.31
N LEU A 155 -13.00 -11.19 -7.74
CA LEU A 155 -12.75 -11.41 -6.33
C LEU A 155 -11.43 -10.76 -5.92
N MET A 156 -11.44 -10.06 -4.79
CA MET A 156 -10.24 -9.58 -4.12
C MET A 156 -10.23 -10.16 -2.71
N ALA A 157 -9.16 -10.89 -2.37
CA ALA A 157 -8.91 -11.44 -1.05
C ALA A 157 -7.65 -10.81 -0.45
N GLN A 158 -7.74 -10.33 0.79
CA GLN A 158 -6.60 -9.78 1.52
C GLN A 158 -6.64 -10.23 2.98
N ALA A 159 -5.49 -10.59 3.54
CA ALA A 159 -5.33 -10.90 4.95
C ALA A 159 -4.18 -10.07 5.55
N VAL A 160 -4.28 -9.75 6.85
CA VAL A 160 -3.18 -9.12 7.58
C VAL A 160 -1.99 -10.08 7.59
N PRO A 161 -0.76 -9.61 7.32
CA PRO A 161 0.44 -10.46 7.31
C PRO A 161 0.53 -11.37 8.53
N ALA A 162 0.84 -12.65 8.31
CA ALA A 162 0.98 -13.67 9.36
C ALA A 162 1.82 -14.86 8.86
N GLY A 163 1.63 -16.06 9.40
CA GLY A 163 2.31 -17.26 8.93
C GLY A 163 1.83 -17.77 7.57
N PRO A 164 2.37 -18.89 7.09
CA PRO A 164 2.03 -19.44 5.77
C PRO A 164 0.53 -19.64 5.57
N VAL A 165 0.07 -19.36 4.35
CA VAL A 165 -1.33 -19.59 3.95
C VAL A 165 -1.61 -21.08 3.85
N THR A 166 -2.73 -21.51 4.44
CA THR A 166 -3.18 -22.90 4.34
C THR A 166 -3.50 -23.29 2.90
N ASN A 167 -3.26 -24.55 2.54
CA ASN A 167 -3.61 -25.07 1.22
C ASN A 167 -5.10 -24.90 0.91
N ASP A 168 -5.98 -25.12 1.91
CA ASP A 168 -7.43 -24.94 1.77
C ASP A 168 -7.80 -23.51 1.35
N ALA A 169 -7.17 -22.50 1.95
CA ALA A 169 -7.39 -21.10 1.61
C ALA A 169 -6.90 -20.79 0.19
N LEU A 170 -5.68 -21.21 -0.15
CA LEU A 170 -5.11 -21.06 -1.50
C LEU A 170 -6.03 -21.67 -2.55
N ASP A 171 -6.43 -22.93 -2.34
CA ASP A 171 -7.22 -23.71 -3.29
C ASP A 171 -8.60 -23.08 -3.50
N LYS A 172 -9.32 -22.76 -2.42
CA LYS A 172 -10.66 -22.18 -2.51
C LYS A 172 -10.67 -20.79 -3.13
N ILE A 173 -9.77 -19.90 -2.70
CA ILE A 173 -9.71 -18.53 -3.23
C ILE A 173 -9.32 -18.54 -4.70
N THR A 174 -8.28 -19.31 -5.06
CA THR A 174 -7.82 -19.38 -6.45
C THR A 174 -8.85 -20.04 -7.37
N ALA A 175 -9.52 -21.10 -6.90
CA ALA A 175 -10.59 -21.75 -7.65
C ALA A 175 -11.78 -20.79 -7.88
N GLU A 176 -12.16 -20.00 -6.87
CA GLU A 176 -13.24 -19.01 -7.02
C GLU A 176 -12.86 -17.90 -8.02
N ILE A 177 -11.61 -17.41 -8.00
CA ILE A 177 -11.12 -16.44 -9.01
C ILE A 177 -11.25 -17.05 -10.41
N ILE A 178 -10.76 -18.27 -10.62
CA ILE A 178 -10.80 -18.96 -11.91
C ILE A 178 -12.24 -19.18 -12.39
N ASP A 179 -13.14 -19.64 -11.52
CA ASP A 179 -14.55 -19.87 -11.85
C ASP A 179 -15.25 -18.57 -12.30
N ARG A 180 -15.01 -17.47 -11.58
CA ARG A 180 -15.55 -16.15 -11.94
C ARG A 180 -15.02 -15.64 -13.27
N LEU A 181 -13.74 -15.87 -13.57
CA LEU A 181 -13.13 -15.49 -14.85
C LEU A 181 -13.68 -16.34 -16.00
N LYS A 182 -13.91 -17.64 -15.81
CA LYS A 182 -14.49 -18.53 -16.83
C LYS A 182 -15.95 -18.22 -17.14
N LYS A 183 -16.71 -17.77 -16.15
CA LYS A 183 -18.12 -17.35 -16.29
C LYS A 183 -18.28 -15.91 -16.81
N ALA A 184 -17.18 -15.16 -16.89
CA ALA A 184 -17.20 -13.79 -17.41
C ALA A 184 -17.58 -13.78 -18.90
N PRO A 185 -18.16 -12.67 -19.39
CA PRO A 185 -18.21 -12.44 -20.84
C PRO A 185 -16.79 -12.36 -21.41
N LYS A 186 -16.64 -12.25 -22.73
CA LYS A 186 -15.32 -12.08 -23.35
C LYS A 186 -14.52 -10.97 -22.66
N LEU A 187 -13.36 -11.33 -22.14
CA LEU A 187 -12.38 -10.46 -21.48
C LEU A 187 -11.18 -10.24 -22.41
N ASP A 188 -10.60 -9.04 -22.35
CA ASP A 188 -9.40 -8.67 -23.12
C ASP A 188 -8.12 -8.68 -22.27
N GLY A 189 -8.26 -8.90 -20.95
CA GLY A 189 -7.13 -9.07 -20.04
C GLY A 189 -7.53 -9.13 -18.57
N LEU A 190 -6.53 -9.38 -17.71
CA LEU A 190 -6.67 -9.40 -16.26
C LEU A 190 -5.61 -8.49 -15.60
N LEU A 191 -6.08 -7.57 -14.77
CA LEU A 191 -5.28 -6.87 -13.78
C LEU A 191 -5.33 -7.69 -12.49
N LEU A 192 -4.19 -8.21 -12.08
CA LEU A 192 -4.07 -9.15 -10.96
C LEU A 192 -3.25 -8.53 -9.82
N ALA A 193 -3.91 -8.32 -8.69
CA ALA A 193 -3.29 -7.87 -7.45
C ALA A 193 -2.78 -9.07 -6.65
N LEU A 194 -1.45 -9.21 -6.56
CA LEU A 194 -0.78 -10.21 -5.72
C LEU A 194 0.19 -9.46 -4.79
N HIS A 195 0.50 -10.03 -3.62
CA HIS A 195 1.50 -9.38 -2.77
C HIS A 195 2.92 -9.63 -3.32
N GLY A 196 3.18 -10.86 -3.77
CA GLY A 196 4.49 -11.30 -4.24
C GLY A 196 5.40 -11.86 -3.15
N ALA A 197 4.91 -11.96 -1.91
CA ALA A 197 5.62 -12.57 -0.77
C ALA A 197 4.73 -13.59 -0.03
N MET A 198 3.78 -14.20 -0.73
CA MET A 198 2.94 -15.25 -0.18
C MET A 198 3.73 -16.56 -0.12
N VAL A 199 3.74 -17.17 1.06
CA VAL A 199 4.22 -18.53 1.33
C VAL A 199 2.99 -19.34 1.71
N THR A 200 2.94 -20.59 1.26
CA THR A 200 1.86 -21.52 1.60
C THR A 200 2.46 -22.78 2.23
N GLU A 201 1.62 -23.61 2.84
CA GLU A 201 2.07 -24.87 3.46
C GLU A 201 2.87 -25.76 2.48
N THR A 202 2.43 -25.84 1.22
CA THR A 202 3.05 -26.72 0.21
C THR A 202 3.96 -25.96 -0.76
N TYR A 203 3.63 -24.72 -1.11
CA TYR A 203 4.36 -23.93 -2.10
C TYR A 203 5.11 -22.79 -1.40
N PRO A 204 6.47 -22.83 -1.37
CA PRO A 204 7.28 -21.75 -0.81
C PRO A 204 7.05 -20.41 -1.51
N HIS A 205 6.79 -20.44 -2.81
CA HIS A 205 6.34 -19.28 -3.56
C HIS A 205 4.86 -19.47 -3.95
N GLY A 206 3.96 -18.91 -3.16
CA GLY A 206 2.51 -19.00 -3.34
C GLY A 206 1.98 -18.17 -4.51
N ASP A 207 2.49 -16.95 -4.70
CA ASP A 207 2.03 -16.07 -5.80
C ASP A 207 2.26 -16.69 -7.20
N PRO A 208 3.44 -17.28 -7.54
CA PRO A 208 3.59 -18.01 -8.79
C PRO A 208 2.62 -19.18 -8.95
N GLU A 209 2.24 -19.86 -7.86
CA GLU A 209 1.28 -20.97 -7.94
C GLU A 209 -0.11 -20.48 -8.37
N VAL A 210 -0.57 -19.34 -7.82
CA VAL A 210 -1.80 -18.68 -8.29
C VAL A 210 -1.68 -18.35 -9.78
N MET A 211 -0.55 -17.78 -10.21
CA MET A 211 -0.32 -17.43 -11.62
C MET A 211 -0.29 -18.65 -12.55
N LYS A 212 0.32 -19.77 -12.13
CA LYS A 212 0.35 -21.03 -12.89
C LYS A 212 -1.06 -21.57 -13.13
N ARG A 213 -1.88 -21.59 -12.08
CA ARG A 213 -3.29 -22.04 -12.16
C ARG A 213 -4.12 -21.14 -13.06
N LEU A 214 -3.96 -19.82 -12.96
CA LEU A 214 -4.60 -18.85 -13.86
C LEU A 214 -4.16 -19.04 -15.31
N ARG A 215 -2.86 -19.23 -15.57
CA ARG A 215 -2.33 -19.48 -16.92
C ARG A 215 -2.88 -20.76 -17.53
N SER A 216 -2.97 -21.83 -16.75
CA SER A 216 -3.59 -23.09 -17.16
C SER A 216 -5.07 -22.89 -17.54
N ALA A 217 -5.79 -22.06 -16.78
CA ALA A 217 -7.22 -21.82 -17.00
C ALA A 217 -7.54 -20.85 -18.14
N LEU A 218 -6.74 -19.80 -18.34
CA LEU A 218 -7.01 -18.70 -19.27
C LEU A 218 -6.25 -18.82 -20.60
N GLY A 219 -5.24 -19.68 -20.66
CA GLY A 219 -4.37 -19.85 -21.82
C GLY A 219 -3.11 -18.97 -21.76
N LYS A 220 -2.12 -19.37 -22.55
CA LYS A 220 -0.78 -18.75 -22.58
C LYS A 220 -0.77 -17.30 -23.10
N ASP A 221 -1.68 -16.98 -24.03
CA ASP A 221 -1.68 -15.70 -24.74
C ASP A 221 -2.63 -14.66 -24.10
N PHE A 222 -3.42 -15.06 -23.10
CA PHE A 222 -4.33 -14.14 -22.41
C PHE A 222 -3.56 -13.08 -21.63
N PRO A 223 -3.79 -11.76 -21.82
CA PRO A 223 -3.03 -10.73 -21.11
C PRO A 223 -3.24 -10.77 -19.59
N ILE A 224 -2.15 -10.84 -18.83
CA ILE A 224 -2.17 -10.67 -17.37
C ILE A 224 -1.12 -9.64 -16.98
N VAL A 225 -1.56 -8.51 -16.45
CA VAL A 225 -0.69 -7.51 -15.82
C VAL A 225 -0.82 -7.67 -14.32
N VAL A 226 0.31 -7.91 -13.65
CA VAL A 226 0.36 -8.17 -12.22
C VAL A 226 0.95 -6.97 -11.51
N THR A 227 0.33 -6.53 -10.42
CA THR A 227 0.99 -5.63 -9.45
C THR A 227 1.45 -6.43 -8.25
N HIS A 228 2.62 -6.04 -7.72
CA HIS A 228 3.20 -6.60 -6.52
C HIS A 228 3.59 -5.50 -5.52
N ASP A 229 3.68 -5.90 -4.26
CA ASP A 229 4.26 -5.09 -3.22
C ASP A 229 5.77 -4.86 -3.46
N PHE A 230 6.31 -3.78 -2.91
CA PHE A 230 7.76 -3.55 -2.87
C PHE A 230 8.51 -4.68 -2.16
N HIS A 231 7.89 -5.32 -1.16
CA HIS A 231 8.45 -6.42 -0.40
C HIS A 231 8.39 -7.78 -1.14
N ALA A 232 7.91 -7.82 -2.38
CA ALA A 232 7.81 -9.07 -3.12
C ALA A 232 9.15 -9.83 -3.26
N ASN A 233 9.15 -11.12 -2.91
CA ASN A 233 10.23 -12.06 -3.19
C ASN A 233 10.03 -12.67 -4.58
N ILE A 234 10.21 -11.84 -5.61
CA ILE A 234 9.82 -12.18 -6.98
C ILE A 234 10.67 -13.35 -7.50
N ALA A 235 10.01 -14.48 -7.76
CA ALA A 235 10.61 -15.65 -8.39
C ALA A 235 10.61 -15.51 -9.93
N PRO A 236 11.55 -16.15 -10.65
CA PRO A 236 11.60 -16.10 -12.13
C PRO A 236 10.30 -16.43 -12.84
N ASP A 237 9.52 -17.35 -12.29
CA ASP A 237 8.23 -17.72 -12.85
C ASP A 237 7.24 -16.54 -12.89
N MET A 238 7.33 -15.58 -11.96
CA MET A 238 6.34 -14.49 -11.87
C MET A 238 6.42 -13.57 -13.08
N TRP A 239 7.62 -13.12 -13.48
CA TRP A 239 7.75 -12.35 -14.71
C TRP A 239 7.73 -13.24 -15.97
N LYS A 240 7.96 -14.55 -15.89
CA LYS A 240 7.73 -15.41 -17.07
C LYS A 240 6.24 -15.65 -17.32
N LEU A 241 5.43 -15.68 -16.27
CA LEU A 241 4.00 -15.95 -16.33
C LEU A 241 3.16 -14.68 -16.48
N SER A 242 3.62 -13.49 -16.10
CA SER A 242 2.89 -12.25 -16.41
C SER A 242 3.19 -11.74 -17.81
N THR A 243 2.25 -11.01 -18.42
CA THR A 243 2.51 -10.19 -19.62
C THR A 243 3.30 -8.93 -19.26
N ALA A 244 2.99 -8.31 -18.11
CA ALA A 244 3.81 -7.27 -17.49
C ALA A 244 3.72 -7.37 -15.97
N LEU A 245 4.83 -7.10 -15.27
CA LEU A 245 4.89 -7.05 -13.81
C LEU A 245 5.32 -5.66 -13.36
N VAL A 246 4.51 -5.04 -12.50
CA VAL A 246 4.78 -3.72 -11.92
C VAL A 246 4.84 -3.85 -10.39
N THR A 247 5.76 -3.17 -9.73
CA THR A 247 5.79 -3.10 -8.25
C THR A 247 5.46 -1.71 -7.75
N TYR A 248 5.11 -1.61 -6.47
CA TYR A 248 5.23 -0.35 -5.73
C TYR A 248 6.69 0.12 -5.78
N LYS A 249 6.89 1.44 -5.71
CA LYS A 249 8.22 2.06 -5.70
C LYS A 249 8.55 2.71 -4.37
N GLU A 250 7.57 2.89 -3.49
CA GLU A 250 7.74 3.63 -2.24
C GLU A 250 7.44 2.76 -1.01
N VAL A 251 8.26 2.93 0.04
CA VAL A 251 8.00 2.49 1.41
C VAL A 251 8.23 3.69 2.34
N PRO A 252 7.24 4.11 3.14
CA PRO A 252 5.89 3.56 3.27
C PRO A 252 5.11 3.53 1.94
N HIS A 253 4.26 2.51 1.74
CA HIS A 253 3.51 2.30 0.49
C HIS A 253 2.41 3.36 0.31
N ILE A 254 2.79 4.55 -0.14
CA ILE A 254 1.87 5.66 -0.43
C ILE A 254 1.58 5.78 -1.93
N ASP A 255 2.24 4.97 -2.77
CA ASP A 255 2.14 4.99 -4.23
C ASP A 255 1.35 3.81 -4.82
N GLN A 256 0.66 3.01 -4.01
CA GLN A 256 -0.08 1.84 -4.49
C GLN A 256 -1.10 2.17 -5.57
N LYS A 257 -1.89 3.24 -5.38
CA LYS A 257 -2.82 3.74 -6.40
C LYS A 257 -2.10 4.12 -7.70
N ASN A 258 -0.89 4.69 -7.61
CA ASN A 258 -0.08 5.02 -8.79
C ASN A 258 0.42 3.76 -9.49
N CYS A 259 0.82 2.72 -8.75
CA CYS A 259 1.16 1.41 -9.29
C CYS A 259 -0.02 0.78 -10.05
N GLY A 260 -1.22 0.82 -9.45
CA GLY A 260 -2.45 0.37 -10.10
C GLY A 260 -2.78 1.13 -11.38
N LEU A 261 -2.61 2.46 -11.39
CA LEU A 261 -2.77 3.28 -12.58
C LEU A 261 -1.77 2.90 -13.69
N LYS A 262 -0.50 2.68 -13.32
CA LYS A 262 0.54 2.24 -14.26
C LYS A 262 0.22 0.88 -14.87
N ALA A 263 -0.28 -0.07 -14.07
CA ALA A 263 -0.74 -1.36 -14.57
C ALA A 263 -1.93 -1.23 -15.53
N ALA A 264 -2.91 -0.37 -15.19
CA ALA A 264 -4.05 -0.08 -16.05
C ALA A 264 -3.66 0.58 -17.37
N GLU A 265 -2.67 1.48 -17.36
CA GLU A 265 -2.09 2.10 -18.56
C GLU A 265 -1.51 1.04 -19.51
N ILE A 266 -0.67 0.15 -18.97
CA ILE A 266 -0.04 -0.92 -19.73
C ILE A 266 -1.11 -1.88 -20.28
N MET A 267 -2.06 -2.30 -19.45
CA MET A 267 -3.16 -3.18 -19.87
C MET A 267 -4.00 -2.57 -21.01
N SER A 268 -4.34 -1.29 -20.88
CA SER A 268 -5.05 -0.55 -21.93
C SER A 268 -4.28 -0.54 -23.25
N GLY A 269 -2.96 -0.35 -23.20
CA GLY A 269 -2.08 -0.41 -24.35
C GLY A 269 -2.07 -1.81 -25.00
N ILE A 270 -1.99 -2.86 -24.19
CA ILE A 270 -2.00 -4.26 -24.66
C ILE A 270 -3.34 -4.58 -25.35
N ALA A 271 -4.46 -4.31 -24.69
CA ALA A 271 -5.79 -4.65 -25.19
C ALA A 271 -6.14 -3.95 -26.51
N ARG A 272 -5.48 -2.82 -26.80
CA ARG A 272 -5.63 -2.05 -28.05
C ARG A 272 -4.52 -2.33 -29.07
N GLY A 273 -3.60 -3.26 -28.79
CA GLY A 273 -2.47 -3.56 -29.67
C GLY A 273 -1.48 -2.41 -29.86
N ARG A 274 -1.44 -1.45 -28.92
CA ARG A 274 -0.57 -0.26 -28.99
C ARG A 274 0.82 -0.50 -28.43
N VAL A 275 0.95 -1.46 -27.52
CA VAL A 275 2.24 -1.89 -26.95
C VAL A 275 2.30 -3.41 -26.94
N LYS A 276 3.50 -3.96 -27.04
CA LYS A 276 3.79 -5.38 -26.95
C LYS A 276 4.86 -5.60 -25.88
N PRO A 277 4.45 -5.75 -24.61
CA PRO A 277 5.38 -5.87 -23.49
C PRO A 277 6.39 -7.00 -23.66
N THR A 278 7.64 -6.71 -23.37
CA THR A 278 8.73 -7.67 -23.16
C THR A 278 9.41 -7.33 -21.85
N GLN A 279 9.85 -8.33 -21.08
CA GLN A 279 10.43 -8.06 -19.76
C GLN A 279 11.62 -8.93 -19.41
N ALA A 280 12.48 -8.38 -18.58
CA ALA A 280 13.65 -9.06 -18.01
C ALA A 280 13.67 -8.83 -16.49
N GLY A 281 14.08 -9.87 -15.77
CA GLY A 281 14.22 -9.85 -14.32
C GLY A 281 15.65 -10.18 -13.91
N VAL A 282 16.21 -9.41 -12.98
CA VAL A 282 17.55 -9.64 -12.40
C VAL A 282 17.46 -9.57 -10.88
N LYS A 283 18.10 -10.53 -10.21
CA LYS A 283 18.15 -10.62 -8.74
C LYS A 283 19.60 -10.56 -8.29
N PRO A 284 20.04 -9.49 -7.59
CA PRO A 284 21.36 -9.48 -6.99
C PRO A 284 21.45 -10.56 -5.87
N PRO A 285 22.63 -11.13 -5.60
CA PRO A 285 22.81 -12.20 -4.63
C PRO A 285 22.87 -11.66 -3.19
N MET A 286 21.84 -10.94 -2.76
CA MET A 286 21.75 -10.32 -1.42
C MET A 286 20.35 -10.42 -0.84
N ILE A 287 20.25 -10.25 0.47
CA ILE A 287 19.04 -9.80 1.15
C ILE A 287 19.19 -8.31 1.44
N TYR A 288 18.15 -7.55 1.11
CA TYR A 288 18.06 -6.16 1.53
C TYR A 288 17.37 -6.12 2.89
N ASN A 289 18.06 -5.58 3.90
CA ASN A 289 17.51 -5.58 5.25
C ASN A 289 16.34 -4.60 5.35
N ILE A 290 15.22 -5.05 5.92
CA ILE A 290 13.96 -4.29 5.94
C ILE A 290 14.09 -2.90 6.58
N ARG A 291 15.04 -2.73 7.50
CA ARG A 291 15.35 -1.44 8.12
C ARG A 291 15.69 -0.36 7.10
N TYR A 292 16.32 -0.74 5.99
CA TYR A 292 16.74 0.19 4.93
C TYR A 292 15.71 0.34 3.82
N HIS A 293 14.49 -0.18 4.01
CA HIS A 293 13.45 -0.09 2.98
C HIS A 293 12.82 1.29 2.86
N HIS A 294 13.11 2.26 3.74
CA HIS A 294 12.60 3.63 3.60
C HIS A 294 13.13 4.29 2.31
N THR A 295 12.31 4.26 1.27
CA THR A 295 12.68 4.62 -0.11
C THR A 295 12.94 6.10 -0.32
N SER A 296 12.50 6.94 0.61
CA SER A 296 12.75 8.38 0.61
C SER A 296 14.09 8.74 1.28
N SER A 297 14.88 7.74 1.65
CA SER A 297 16.20 7.91 2.26
C SER A 297 17.26 7.02 1.61
N GLU A 298 18.52 7.38 1.81
CA GLU A 298 19.65 6.52 1.44
C GLU A 298 19.55 5.17 2.17
N PRO A 299 19.91 4.03 1.51
CA PRO A 299 20.56 3.96 0.21
C PRO A 299 19.60 3.83 -0.99
N LEU A 300 18.30 3.70 -0.77
CA LEU A 300 17.33 3.40 -1.83
C LEU A 300 16.87 4.62 -2.62
N LEU A 301 16.93 5.82 -2.04
CA LEU A 301 16.53 7.07 -2.69
C LEU A 301 17.03 7.22 -4.14
N PRO A 302 18.35 7.09 -4.43
CA PRO A 302 18.85 7.21 -5.80
C PRO A 302 18.37 6.09 -6.73
N ILE A 303 18.14 4.88 -6.22
CA ILE A 303 17.64 3.74 -7.00
C ILE A 303 16.18 3.98 -7.40
N VAL A 304 15.35 4.44 -6.46
CA VAL A 304 13.94 4.77 -6.72
C VAL A 304 13.84 5.95 -7.68
N ALA A 305 14.66 6.98 -7.52
CA ALA A 305 14.74 8.09 -8.48
C ALA A 305 15.06 7.59 -9.89
N GLU A 306 15.97 6.63 -10.00
CA GLU A 306 16.37 6.06 -11.29
C GLU A 306 15.25 5.24 -11.95
N THR A 307 14.48 4.46 -11.19
CA THR A 307 13.30 3.77 -11.75
C THR A 307 12.29 4.76 -12.34
N LYS A 308 12.01 5.87 -11.64
CA LYS A 308 11.10 6.94 -12.09
C LYS A 308 11.65 7.67 -13.32
N ARG A 309 12.97 7.80 -13.44
CA ARG A 309 13.63 8.39 -14.61
C ARG A 309 13.53 7.48 -15.83
N LEU A 310 13.74 6.16 -15.66
CA LEU A 310 13.64 5.17 -16.73
C LEU A 310 12.25 5.14 -17.35
N GLU A 311 11.18 5.22 -16.55
CA GLU A 311 9.80 5.21 -17.03
C GLU A 311 9.40 6.43 -17.88
N LYS A 312 10.26 7.45 -17.97
CA LYS A 312 10.09 8.59 -18.89
C LYS A 312 10.75 8.36 -20.25
N GLN A 313 11.55 7.31 -20.40
CA GLN A 313 12.25 7.03 -21.64
C GLN A 313 11.33 6.33 -22.65
N PRO A 314 11.50 6.59 -23.96
CA PRO A 314 10.81 5.83 -24.99
C PRO A 314 11.03 4.33 -24.82
N LYS A 315 9.98 3.54 -25.08
CA LYS A 315 9.95 2.08 -24.96
C LYS A 315 10.08 1.49 -23.56
N ILE A 316 10.32 2.25 -22.49
CA ILE A 316 10.22 1.72 -21.12
C ILE A 316 8.77 1.87 -20.66
N LEU A 317 8.08 0.74 -20.44
CA LEU A 317 6.71 0.73 -19.94
C LEU A 317 6.67 0.79 -18.41
N ALA A 318 7.57 0.07 -17.74
CA ALA A 318 7.72 0.07 -16.29
C ALA A 318 9.15 -0.33 -15.88
N ALA A 319 9.63 0.23 -14.76
CA ALA A 319 10.87 -0.18 -14.12
C ALA A 319 10.62 -0.43 -12.63
N SER A 320 10.62 -1.69 -12.22
CA SER A 320 10.22 -2.15 -10.89
C SER A 320 11.44 -2.62 -10.11
N VAL A 321 11.59 -2.14 -8.88
CA VAL A 321 12.61 -2.61 -7.94
C VAL A 321 11.90 -2.98 -6.65
N SER A 322 11.89 -4.28 -6.35
CA SER A 322 11.43 -4.82 -5.06
C SER A 322 12.60 -4.90 -4.09
N GLY A 323 12.38 -4.57 -2.81
CA GLY A 323 13.34 -4.78 -1.74
C GLY A 323 13.42 -6.24 -1.26
N GLY A 324 12.38 -7.03 -1.57
CA GLY A 324 12.20 -8.38 -1.03
C GLY A 324 11.69 -8.38 0.41
N TYR A 325 11.40 -9.57 0.91
CA TYR A 325 10.85 -9.76 2.25
C TYR A 325 11.69 -10.79 3.01
N GLN A 326 12.44 -10.29 4.01
CA GLN A 326 13.47 -11.07 4.68
C GLN A 326 12.94 -12.16 5.62
N TYR A 327 11.65 -12.12 5.99
CA TYR A 327 11.05 -13.08 6.92
C TYR A 327 10.38 -14.27 6.23
N ALA A 328 10.68 -14.49 4.94
CA ALA A 328 10.24 -15.67 4.19
C ALA A 328 11.44 -16.56 3.84
N ASP A 329 11.47 -17.77 4.38
CA ASP A 329 12.47 -18.78 4.02
C ASP A 329 12.08 -19.46 2.70
N VAL A 330 12.48 -18.83 1.59
CA VAL A 330 12.14 -19.24 0.21
C VAL A 330 13.37 -19.16 -0.69
N GLU A 331 13.39 -19.94 -1.78
CA GLU A 331 14.53 -20.02 -2.69
C GLU A 331 14.87 -18.64 -3.30
N TRP A 332 13.86 -17.92 -3.79
CA TRP A 332 14.02 -16.63 -4.47
C TRP A 332 13.85 -15.43 -3.54
N ILE A 333 14.21 -15.59 -2.26
CA ILE A 333 14.25 -14.50 -1.28
C ILE A 333 15.17 -13.36 -1.76
N GLY A 334 14.79 -12.12 -1.45
CA GLY A 334 15.59 -10.92 -1.67
C GLY A 334 15.11 -10.06 -2.85
N PRO A 335 15.75 -8.87 -3.01
CA PRO A 335 15.36 -7.88 -3.98
C PRO A 335 15.38 -8.41 -5.42
N THR A 336 14.51 -7.84 -6.24
CA THR A 336 14.39 -8.18 -7.66
C THR A 336 14.12 -6.93 -8.46
N VAL A 337 14.85 -6.77 -9.55
CA VAL A 337 14.56 -5.78 -10.57
C VAL A 337 13.79 -6.44 -11.69
N VAL A 338 12.70 -5.82 -12.13
CA VAL A 338 11.97 -6.18 -13.35
C VAL A 338 11.79 -4.95 -14.22
N VAL A 339 12.26 -4.98 -15.46
CA VAL A 339 12.04 -3.91 -16.43
C VAL A 339 11.14 -4.42 -17.54
N VAL A 340 10.09 -3.66 -17.83
CA VAL A 340 9.13 -3.93 -18.90
C VAL A 340 9.34 -2.91 -20.01
N THR A 341 9.55 -3.39 -21.22
CA THR A 341 9.73 -2.58 -22.43
C THR A 341 8.65 -2.86 -23.47
N ASP A 342 8.51 -1.96 -24.43
CA ASP A 342 7.71 -2.19 -25.63
C ASP A 342 8.57 -2.88 -26.72
N ASN A 343 8.42 -4.20 -26.81
CA ASN A 343 9.05 -5.07 -27.80
C ASN A 343 10.57 -4.88 -27.96
N ASP A 344 11.27 -4.70 -26.84
CA ASP A 344 12.74 -4.55 -26.79
C ASP A 344 13.33 -5.35 -25.62
N PRO A 345 13.48 -6.69 -25.76
CA PRO A 345 14.03 -7.55 -24.71
C PRO A 345 15.46 -7.19 -24.31
N GLY A 346 16.25 -6.69 -25.27
CA GLY A 346 17.63 -6.27 -25.03
C GLY A 346 17.71 -5.06 -24.11
N LEU A 347 16.85 -4.05 -24.34
CA LEU A 347 16.74 -2.90 -23.44
C LEU A 347 16.28 -3.31 -22.04
N ALA A 348 15.28 -4.19 -21.95
CA ALA A 348 14.80 -4.69 -20.66
C ALA A 348 15.93 -5.34 -19.85
N GLN A 349 16.71 -6.23 -20.47
CA GLN A 349 17.82 -6.92 -19.80
C GLN A 349 18.91 -5.95 -19.34
N ARG A 350 19.30 -4.99 -20.20
CA ARG A 350 20.35 -4.02 -19.86
C ARG A 350 19.98 -3.15 -18.68
N GLU A 351 18.77 -2.58 -18.67
CA GLU A 351 18.34 -1.70 -17.58
C GLU A 351 18.06 -2.48 -16.30
N ALA A 352 17.54 -3.72 -16.40
CA ALA A 352 17.35 -4.58 -15.24
C ALA A 352 18.70 -4.92 -14.57
N GLN A 353 19.73 -5.23 -15.36
CA GLN A 353 21.08 -5.49 -14.85
C GLN A 353 21.66 -4.23 -14.18
N ARG A 354 21.55 -3.07 -14.83
CA ARG A 354 22.12 -1.83 -14.30
C ARG A 354 21.51 -1.43 -12.94
N LEU A 355 20.19 -1.52 -12.79
CA LEU A 355 19.51 -1.29 -11.50
C LEU A 355 19.89 -2.35 -10.45
N SER A 356 20.08 -3.61 -10.86
CA SER A 356 20.57 -4.67 -9.96
C SER A 356 21.99 -4.37 -9.47
N ASP A 357 22.87 -3.87 -10.34
CA ASP A 357 24.23 -3.47 -9.98
C ASP A 357 24.20 -2.28 -9.00
N MET A 358 23.27 -1.33 -9.17
CA MET A 358 23.06 -0.24 -8.21
C MET A 358 22.65 -0.77 -6.83
N LEU A 359 21.71 -1.72 -6.75
CA LEU A 359 21.34 -2.36 -5.48
C LEU A 359 22.54 -3.04 -4.83
N TRP A 360 23.27 -3.85 -5.60
CA TRP A 360 24.45 -4.58 -5.12
C TRP A 360 25.55 -3.65 -4.61
N ALA A 361 25.71 -2.47 -5.21
CA ALA A 361 26.67 -1.46 -4.76
C ALA A 361 26.33 -0.84 -3.40
N THR A 362 25.10 -0.99 -2.90
CA THR A 362 24.71 -0.49 -1.56
C THR A 362 25.03 -1.44 -0.42
N ARG A 363 25.42 -2.70 -0.71
CA ARG A 363 25.52 -3.78 0.27
C ARG A 363 26.39 -3.43 1.50
N ASP A 364 27.50 -2.71 1.30
CA ASP A 364 28.45 -2.37 2.37
C ASP A 364 27.90 -1.29 3.33
N LYS A 365 26.77 -0.65 2.99
CA LYS A 365 26.09 0.34 3.84
C LYS A 365 25.05 -0.30 4.79
N LEU A 366 24.72 -1.58 4.60
CA LEU A 366 23.59 -2.24 5.28
C LEU A 366 24.00 -2.79 6.65
N THR A 367 24.15 -1.90 7.65
CA THR A 367 24.52 -2.28 9.02
C THR A 367 23.31 -2.76 9.85
N LYS A 368 23.54 -3.69 10.77
CA LYS A 368 22.46 -4.33 11.56
C LYS A 368 22.35 -3.78 12.99
N GLN A 369 23.14 -2.77 13.36
CA GLN A 369 23.26 -2.29 14.74
C GLN A 369 22.17 -1.28 15.09
N LEU A 370 21.40 -1.59 16.12
CA LEU A 370 20.30 -0.81 16.65
C LEU A 370 20.48 -0.60 18.17
N GLN A 371 19.72 0.30 18.77
CA GLN A 371 19.75 0.47 20.23
C GLN A 371 18.94 -0.64 20.89
N GLU A 372 19.38 -1.14 22.03
CA GLU A 372 18.60 -2.09 22.81
C GLU A 372 17.49 -1.36 23.59
N ALA A 373 16.43 -2.08 23.96
CA ALA A 373 15.27 -1.51 24.64
C ALA A 373 15.60 -0.66 25.89
N PRO A 374 16.52 -1.06 26.79
CA PRO A 374 16.85 -0.25 27.97
C PRO A 374 17.41 1.13 27.61
N GLU A 375 18.31 1.20 26.62
CA GLU A 375 18.95 2.45 26.18
C GLU A 375 17.96 3.35 25.45
N ALA A 376 17.10 2.77 24.61
CA ALA A 376 16.09 3.50 23.86
C ALA A 376 15.05 4.16 24.80
N VAL A 377 14.58 3.43 25.82
CA VAL A 377 13.66 3.96 26.83
C VAL A 377 14.33 5.08 27.64
N ALA A 378 15.57 4.88 28.09
CA ALA A 378 16.31 5.91 28.82
C ALA A 378 16.49 7.19 27.99
N ALA A 379 16.82 7.05 26.70
CA ALA A 379 16.93 8.18 25.77
C ALA A 379 15.60 8.91 25.57
N ALA A 380 14.49 8.18 25.46
CA ALA A 380 13.15 8.78 25.34
C ALA A 380 12.70 9.50 26.62
N ILE A 381 13.05 8.99 27.80
CA ILE A 381 12.79 9.66 29.08
C ILE A 381 13.56 10.98 29.17
N ALA A 382 14.83 11.00 28.72
CA ALA A 382 15.70 12.18 28.79
C ALA A 382 15.33 13.28 27.77
N GLU A 383 14.58 12.95 26.73
CA GLU A 383 14.23 13.90 25.67
C GLU A 383 13.27 14.99 26.16
N LEU A 384 13.55 16.24 25.77
CA LEU A 384 12.75 17.42 26.14
C LEU A 384 11.64 17.71 25.13
N LYS A 385 11.84 17.31 23.86
CA LYS A 385 10.85 17.47 22.80
C LYS A 385 10.09 16.17 22.60
N PHE A 386 8.78 16.25 22.47
CA PHE A 386 7.92 15.07 22.37
C PHE A 386 6.85 15.25 21.28
N PRO A 387 6.25 14.15 20.78
CA PRO A 387 6.50 12.74 21.12
C PRO A 387 7.84 12.18 20.61
N VAL A 388 8.48 11.33 21.41
CA VAL A 388 9.52 10.39 20.95
C VAL A 388 8.84 9.09 20.50
N VAL A 389 9.13 8.65 19.29
CA VAL A 389 8.61 7.38 18.75
C VAL A 389 9.65 6.29 18.93
N LEU A 390 9.34 5.29 19.75
CA LEU A 390 10.12 4.07 19.90
C LEU A 390 9.55 3.01 18.95
N VAL A 391 10.37 2.59 17.99
CA VAL A 391 9.98 1.63 16.95
C VAL A 391 10.49 0.26 17.34
N GLU A 392 9.58 -0.59 17.80
CA GLU A 392 9.87 -1.96 18.18
C GLU A 392 9.97 -2.83 16.92
N MET A 393 11.19 -2.99 16.40
CA MET A 393 11.42 -3.60 15.10
C MET A 393 11.17 -5.12 15.10
N GLY A 394 11.40 -5.78 16.24
CA GLY A 394 11.24 -7.23 16.40
C GLY A 394 9.79 -7.70 16.38
N ASP A 395 8.84 -6.77 16.56
CA ASP A 395 7.40 -7.04 16.58
C ASP A 395 6.62 -6.23 15.53
N ASN A 396 7.14 -6.12 14.32
CA ASN A 396 6.47 -5.47 13.20
C ASN A 396 5.23 -6.27 12.75
N ILE A 397 4.04 -5.84 13.17
CA ILE A 397 2.76 -6.48 12.79
C ILE A 397 2.58 -6.50 11.26
N GLY A 398 3.00 -5.43 10.59
CA GLY A 398 2.96 -5.32 9.14
C GLY A 398 3.91 -6.28 8.43
N GLY A 399 4.89 -6.84 9.15
CA GLY A 399 5.79 -7.89 8.67
C GLY A 399 5.43 -9.28 9.19
N GLY A 400 4.19 -9.50 9.63
CA GLY A 400 3.70 -10.81 10.05
C GLY A 400 3.93 -11.18 11.51
N SER A 401 4.33 -10.21 12.34
CA SER A 401 4.55 -10.43 13.77
C SER A 401 3.26 -10.52 14.60
N ALA A 402 3.35 -11.03 15.83
CA ALA A 402 2.22 -11.27 16.72
C ALA A 402 1.58 -9.98 17.27
N GLY A 403 2.35 -8.88 17.41
CA GLY A 403 1.87 -7.62 17.97
C GLY A 403 1.71 -7.63 19.49
N ASP A 404 2.19 -8.69 20.15
CA ASP A 404 2.05 -8.90 21.59
C ASP A 404 3.38 -8.78 22.36
N SER A 405 4.44 -8.26 21.73
CA SER A 405 5.75 -8.13 22.38
C SER A 405 5.73 -7.23 23.59
N THR A 406 6.52 -7.63 24.60
CA THR A 406 6.58 -6.98 25.91
C THR A 406 7.92 -6.35 26.23
N PHE A 407 8.92 -6.40 25.34
CA PHE A 407 10.24 -5.84 25.61
C PHE A 407 10.19 -4.34 25.95
N MET A 408 9.43 -3.57 25.18
CA MET A 408 9.23 -2.14 25.44
C MET A 408 8.39 -1.90 26.70
N LEU A 409 7.25 -2.58 26.82
CA LEU A 409 6.37 -2.49 27.98
C LEU A 409 7.11 -2.77 29.30
N ALA A 410 7.94 -3.81 29.33
CA ALA A 410 8.73 -4.19 30.49
C ALA A 410 9.70 -3.08 30.90
N GLU A 411 10.44 -2.51 29.93
CA GLU A 411 11.41 -1.45 30.22
C GLU A 411 10.74 -0.12 30.58
N LEU A 412 9.62 0.24 29.95
CA LEU A 412 8.84 1.42 30.32
C LEU A 412 8.38 1.36 31.78
N LEU A 413 7.89 0.20 32.22
CA LEU A 413 7.44 0.00 33.60
C LEU A 413 8.63 -0.03 34.58
N LYS A 414 9.69 -0.77 34.25
CA LYS A 414 10.90 -0.90 35.08
C LYS A 414 11.57 0.46 35.33
N GLN A 415 11.66 1.29 34.30
CA GLN A 415 12.26 2.63 34.38
C GLN A 415 11.25 3.71 34.84
N LYS A 416 10.01 3.33 35.17
CA LYS A 416 8.94 4.21 35.63
C LYS A 416 8.68 5.38 34.66
N ALA A 417 8.78 5.11 33.35
CA ALA A 417 8.50 6.08 32.31
C ALA A 417 7.08 6.65 32.43
N LYS A 418 6.89 7.91 32.03
CA LYS A 418 5.63 8.65 32.14
C LYS A 418 5.18 9.17 30.78
N GLY A 419 3.87 9.34 30.59
CA GLY A 419 3.30 9.91 29.38
C GLY A 419 3.53 9.05 28.14
N TRP A 420 3.58 7.72 28.31
CA TRP A 420 3.75 6.80 27.19
C TRP A 420 2.43 6.18 26.77
N VAL A 421 2.33 5.85 25.49
CA VAL A 421 1.30 4.94 24.97
C VAL A 421 1.92 3.79 24.20
N GLU A 422 1.41 2.58 24.44
CA GLU A 422 1.75 1.37 23.72
C GLU A 422 0.48 0.58 23.38
N ALA A 423 0.40 0.11 22.14
CA ALA A 423 -0.65 -0.77 21.66
C ALA A 423 -0.16 -2.23 21.67
N VAL A 424 -0.90 -3.12 22.33
CA VAL A 424 -0.57 -4.55 22.44
C VAL A 424 -1.77 -5.38 22.00
N ALA A 425 -1.56 -6.30 21.06
CA ALA A 425 -2.57 -7.26 20.62
C ALA A 425 -2.72 -8.38 21.66
N ASP A 426 -3.62 -8.18 22.63
CA ASP A 426 -3.89 -9.14 23.69
C ASP A 426 -5.41 -9.33 23.86
N PRO A 427 -6.00 -10.26 23.07
CA PRO A 427 -7.45 -10.45 23.09
C PRO A 427 -7.98 -10.87 24.45
N ALA A 428 -7.22 -11.65 25.21
CA ALA A 428 -7.62 -12.10 26.54
C ALA A 428 -7.69 -10.93 27.52
N ALA A 429 -6.65 -10.08 27.57
CA ALA A 429 -6.61 -8.93 28.46
C ALA A 429 -7.66 -7.87 28.07
N ALA A 430 -7.86 -7.61 26.78
CA ALA A 430 -8.91 -6.71 26.29
C ALA A 430 -10.32 -7.19 26.70
N MET A 431 -10.58 -8.49 26.62
CA MET A 431 -11.87 -9.08 27.02
C MET A 431 -12.08 -9.03 28.54
N ILE A 432 -11.03 -9.23 29.34
CA ILE A 432 -11.10 -9.09 30.81
C ILE A 432 -11.45 -7.65 31.18
N ALA A 433 -10.74 -6.67 30.61
CA ALA A 433 -11.01 -5.25 30.84
C ALA A 433 -12.44 -4.85 30.44
N SER A 434 -12.91 -5.35 29.29
CA SER A 434 -14.27 -5.10 28.81
C SER A 434 -15.34 -5.66 29.74
N ARG A 435 -15.15 -6.88 30.26
CA ARG A 435 -16.08 -7.50 31.24
C ARG A 435 -16.07 -6.77 32.58
N ALA A 436 -14.92 -6.26 33.01
CA ALA A 436 -14.81 -5.50 34.25
C ALA A 436 -15.51 -4.13 34.16
N GLY A 437 -15.43 -3.49 33.00
CA GLY A 437 -16.08 -2.20 32.73
C GLY A 437 -15.20 -1.00 33.07
N VAL A 438 -15.58 0.17 32.52
CA VAL A 438 -14.87 1.43 32.74
C VAL A 438 -14.88 1.80 34.23
N GLY A 439 -13.73 2.23 34.74
CA GLY A 439 -13.50 2.56 36.16
C GLY A 439 -13.11 1.37 37.03
N ALA A 440 -13.18 0.14 36.52
CA ALA A 440 -12.75 -1.04 37.27
C ALA A 440 -11.22 -1.14 37.36
N ALA A 441 -10.73 -1.76 38.43
CA ALA A 441 -9.31 -2.08 38.59
C ALA A 441 -8.87 -3.12 37.55
N PHE A 442 -7.65 -2.95 37.04
CA PHE A 442 -6.99 -3.87 36.11
C PHE A 442 -5.69 -4.38 36.73
N ASN A 443 -5.46 -5.69 36.74
CA ASN A 443 -4.27 -6.31 37.31
C ASN A 443 -3.90 -7.62 36.61
N GLU A 444 -3.59 -7.54 35.32
CA GLU A 444 -3.43 -8.72 34.46
C GLU A 444 -2.01 -8.88 33.90
N LEU A 445 -1.70 -10.09 33.45
CA LEU A 445 -0.54 -10.33 32.59
C LEU A 445 -0.87 -9.94 31.16
N VAL A 446 -0.02 -9.14 30.55
CA VAL A 446 -0.19 -8.57 29.20
C VAL A 446 0.95 -9.01 28.29
N GLY A 447 0.61 -9.36 27.05
CA GLY A 447 1.55 -9.69 25.97
C GLY A 447 2.35 -10.97 26.21
N GLY A 448 3.21 -11.34 25.25
CA GLY A 448 4.11 -12.51 25.33
C GLY A 448 3.35 -13.84 25.45
N LYS A 449 2.19 -13.96 24.82
CA LYS A 449 1.27 -15.12 24.92
C LYS A 449 1.26 -15.97 23.65
N ILE A 450 1.71 -15.43 22.52
CA ILE A 450 1.63 -16.12 21.22
C ILE A 450 2.82 -17.08 21.01
N ASP A 451 4.03 -16.67 21.37
CA ASP A 451 5.24 -17.49 21.28
C ASP A 451 6.28 -17.07 22.34
N SER A 452 7.47 -17.68 22.31
CA SER A 452 8.57 -17.38 23.22
C SER A 452 9.58 -16.34 22.71
N LEU A 453 9.36 -15.76 21.53
CA LEU A 453 10.27 -14.82 20.87
C LEU A 453 9.96 -13.35 21.22
N HIS A 454 8.73 -13.05 21.64
CA HIS A 454 8.23 -11.69 21.91
C HIS A 454 8.29 -11.28 23.40
N GLY A 455 9.13 -11.94 24.18
CA GLY A 455 9.27 -11.68 25.61
C GLY A 455 8.25 -12.42 26.47
N SER A 456 8.33 -12.23 27.79
CA SER A 456 7.43 -12.86 28.76
C SER A 456 6.23 -11.95 29.08
N PRO A 457 5.07 -12.51 29.46
CA PRO A 457 3.94 -11.69 29.91
C PRO A 457 4.31 -10.76 31.06
N VAL A 458 3.91 -9.50 30.97
CA VAL A 458 4.23 -8.45 31.95
C VAL A 458 3.00 -8.13 32.78
N ARG A 459 3.15 -8.06 34.10
CA ARG A 459 2.06 -7.67 35.00
C ARG A 459 1.83 -6.16 34.90
N VAL A 460 0.61 -5.77 34.53
CA VAL A 460 0.19 -4.36 34.46
C VAL A 460 -0.92 -4.11 35.46
N LYS A 461 -0.77 -3.04 36.24
CA LYS A 461 -1.77 -2.54 37.19
C LYS A 461 -2.30 -1.20 36.72
N GLY A 462 -3.59 -0.94 36.94
CA GLY A 462 -4.21 0.30 36.54
C GLY A 462 -5.73 0.29 36.66
N VAL A 463 -6.38 1.12 35.86
CA VAL A 463 -7.84 1.24 35.79
C VAL A 463 -8.27 1.16 34.33
N VAL A 464 -9.39 0.50 34.05
CA VAL A 464 -10.00 0.52 32.73
C VAL A 464 -10.52 1.93 32.44
N ARG A 465 -9.82 2.67 31.57
CA ARG A 465 -10.14 4.07 31.26
C ARG A 465 -11.27 4.19 30.24
N SER A 466 -11.24 3.38 29.19
CA SER A 466 -12.25 3.42 28.13
C SER A 466 -12.31 2.11 27.33
N LEU A 467 -13.44 1.89 26.67
CA LEU A 467 -13.73 0.71 25.84
C LEU A 467 -14.27 1.16 24.48
N HIS A 468 -13.81 0.53 23.41
CA HIS A 468 -14.11 0.93 22.04
C HIS A 468 -14.34 -0.29 21.13
N SER A 469 -15.12 -0.11 20.06
CA SER A 469 -15.29 -1.15 19.04
C SER A 469 -14.08 -1.35 18.12
N GLY A 470 -13.09 -0.43 18.18
CA GLY A 470 -11.85 -0.47 17.39
C GLY A 470 -11.99 -0.18 15.90
N LYS A 471 -13.13 0.38 15.47
CA LYS A 471 -13.36 0.72 14.06
C LYS A 471 -13.05 2.18 13.79
N TYR A 472 -12.30 2.45 12.73
CA TYR A 472 -11.95 3.82 12.33
C TYR A 472 -11.75 3.94 10.82
N ILE A 473 -11.68 5.18 10.35
CA ILE A 473 -11.46 5.54 8.95
C ILE A 473 -10.13 6.28 8.86
N GLU A 474 -9.36 5.99 7.82
CA GLU A 474 -8.19 6.76 7.41
C GLU A 474 -8.46 7.38 6.03
N THR A 475 -8.40 8.70 5.96
CA THR A 475 -8.66 9.45 4.72
C THR A 475 -7.37 9.87 4.03
N GLU A 476 -6.26 9.90 4.75
CA GLU A 476 -4.97 10.28 4.20
C GLU A 476 -4.27 9.11 3.49
N PRO A 477 -3.36 9.38 2.54
CA PRO A 477 -2.48 8.37 2.01
C PRO A 477 -1.57 7.80 3.11
N ARG A 478 -1.85 6.55 3.51
CA ARG A 478 -1.04 5.77 4.45
C ARG A 478 -0.53 4.50 3.81
N HIS A 479 0.45 3.89 4.47
CA HIS A 479 0.96 2.57 4.11
C HIS A 479 -0.18 1.57 3.96
N GLY A 480 -0.24 0.85 2.84
CA GLY A 480 -1.29 -0.14 2.59
C GLY A 480 -2.52 0.46 1.90
N GLY A 481 -2.68 1.79 1.86
CA GLY A 481 -3.74 2.48 1.12
C GLY A 481 -5.18 2.18 1.55
N ALA A 482 -5.37 1.37 2.59
CA ALA A 482 -6.66 0.94 3.11
C ALA A 482 -7.36 2.06 3.88
N ARG A 483 -8.67 2.16 3.67
CA ARG A 483 -9.50 3.24 4.23
C ARG A 483 -10.22 2.86 5.51
N TYR A 484 -10.74 1.63 5.58
CA TYR A 484 -11.54 1.14 6.71
C TYR A 484 -10.72 0.16 7.54
N HIS A 485 -10.67 0.39 8.85
CA HIS A 485 -9.84 -0.38 9.77
C HIS A 485 -10.66 -0.92 10.94
N ASP A 486 -10.24 -2.06 11.47
CA ASP A 486 -10.89 -2.75 12.58
C ASP A 486 -9.84 -3.49 13.44
N GLN A 487 -9.42 -2.84 14.53
CA GLN A 487 -8.55 -3.44 15.56
C GLN A 487 -9.32 -4.27 16.60
N GLY A 488 -10.62 -4.48 16.37
CA GLY A 488 -11.52 -5.22 17.25
C GLY A 488 -11.82 -4.46 18.55
N LEU A 489 -12.54 -5.13 19.46
CA LEU A 489 -12.75 -4.64 20.82
C LEU A 489 -11.40 -4.18 21.40
N THR A 490 -11.39 -2.94 21.85
CA THR A 490 -10.19 -2.25 22.35
C THR A 490 -10.47 -1.71 23.74
N ALA A 491 -9.57 -1.99 24.68
CA ALA A 491 -9.60 -1.44 26.01
C ALA A 491 -8.38 -0.54 26.22
N VAL A 492 -8.58 0.67 26.75
CA VAL A 492 -7.48 1.54 27.18
C VAL A 492 -7.37 1.43 28.69
N ILE A 493 -6.19 1.02 29.17
CA ILE A 493 -5.86 0.95 30.58
C ILE A 493 -5.04 2.17 30.93
N GLU A 494 -5.49 2.92 31.93
CA GLU A 494 -4.68 3.93 32.58
C GLU A 494 -3.79 3.25 33.62
N VAL A 495 -2.49 3.25 33.36
CA VAL A 495 -1.50 2.49 34.14
C VAL A 495 -1.22 3.18 35.47
N GLU A 496 -0.94 2.39 36.50
CA GLU A 496 -0.57 2.89 37.83
C GLU A 496 0.57 3.93 37.76
N GLY A 497 0.38 5.06 38.43
CA GLY A 497 1.30 6.19 38.39
C GLY A 497 1.15 7.11 37.17
N SER A 498 0.12 6.92 36.34
CA SER A 498 -0.37 7.92 35.37
C SER A 498 -0.74 9.23 36.07
N THR A 499 -0.57 10.36 35.39
CA THR A 499 -1.02 11.67 35.85
C THR A 499 -1.88 12.35 34.80
N LEU A 500 -2.63 13.38 35.18
CA LEU A 500 -3.44 14.15 34.23
C LEU A 500 -2.58 14.87 33.19
N ASP A 501 -1.40 15.35 33.57
CA ASP A 501 -0.47 16.06 32.67
C ASP A 501 0.30 15.10 31.75
N LEU A 502 0.62 13.89 32.23
CA LEU A 502 1.38 12.88 31.50
C LEU A 502 0.68 11.51 31.61
N PRO A 503 -0.46 11.34 30.92
CA PRO A 503 -1.23 10.11 31.00
C PRO A 503 -0.42 8.94 30.47
N THR A 504 -0.31 7.86 31.25
CA THR A 504 0.36 6.63 30.82
C THR A 504 -0.68 5.59 30.45
N LEU A 505 -0.71 5.19 29.17
CA LEU A 505 -1.83 4.46 28.58
C LEU A 505 -1.37 3.18 27.88
N LEU A 506 -1.98 2.06 28.25
CA LEU A 506 -1.81 0.80 27.54
C LEU A 506 -3.10 0.50 26.76
N MET A 507 -2.99 0.37 25.44
CA MET A 507 -4.12 0.04 24.57
C MET A 507 -4.07 -1.45 24.23
N LEU A 508 -5.08 -2.20 24.67
CA LEU A 508 -5.22 -3.64 24.45
C LEU A 508 -6.24 -3.90 23.35
N THR A 509 -5.84 -4.60 22.29
CA THR A 509 -6.72 -4.90 21.13
C THR A 509 -7.00 -6.39 20.98
N THR A 510 -8.18 -6.72 20.45
CA THR A 510 -8.55 -8.12 20.14
C THR A 510 -8.14 -8.56 18.74
N LYS A 511 -7.79 -7.62 17.85
CA LYS A 511 -7.18 -7.90 16.55
C LYS A 511 -5.83 -7.18 16.45
N ARG A 512 -4.88 -7.81 15.76
CA ARG A 512 -3.61 -7.18 15.40
C ARG A 512 -3.88 -6.01 14.47
N GLN A 513 -3.28 -4.86 14.75
CA GLN A 513 -3.43 -3.66 13.95
C GLN A 513 -2.07 -3.00 13.71
N VAL A 514 -1.71 -2.89 12.43
CA VAL A 514 -0.48 -2.20 12.01
C VAL A 514 -0.61 -0.70 12.33
N PRO A 515 0.41 -0.06 12.93
CA PRO A 515 0.36 1.35 13.30
C PRO A 515 0.67 2.28 12.12
N PHE A 516 -0.07 2.15 11.01
CA PHE A 516 0.08 3.02 9.84
C PHE A 516 -0.81 4.29 9.89
N SER A 517 -1.59 4.48 10.95
CA SER A 517 -2.55 5.58 11.09
C SER A 517 -2.64 6.03 12.55
N LEU A 518 -2.60 7.35 12.78
CA LEU A 518 -2.85 7.92 14.11
C LEU A 518 -4.28 7.67 14.59
N HIS A 519 -5.24 7.39 13.68
CA HIS A 519 -6.62 7.08 14.04
C HIS A 519 -6.75 5.77 14.83
N GLN A 520 -5.73 4.91 14.79
CA GLN A 520 -5.60 3.77 15.70
C GLN A 520 -5.74 4.20 17.17
N LEU A 521 -5.11 5.33 17.53
CA LEU A 521 -5.10 5.89 18.87
C LEU A 521 -6.23 6.92 19.07
N ILE A 522 -6.42 7.82 18.09
CA ILE A 522 -7.41 8.91 18.19
C ILE A 522 -8.84 8.38 18.33
N SER A 523 -9.18 7.29 17.62
CA SER A 523 -10.50 6.66 17.75
C SER A 523 -10.79 6.13 19.16
N CYS A 524 -9.75 5.92 19.97
CA CYS A 524 -9.85 5.48 21.36
C CYS A 524 -9.73 6.63 22.38
N GLY A 525 -9.74 7.90 21.91
CA GLY A 525 -9.60 9.08 22.76
C GLY A 525 -8.16 9.37 23.21
N ILE A 526 -7.16 8.79 22.53
CA ILE A 526 -5.74 9.03 22.81
C ILE A 526 -5.20 10.00 21.77
N TYR A 527 -4.69 11.15 22.23
CA TYR A 527 -4.08 12.18 21.37
C TYR A 527 -2.57 11.95 21.28
N PRO A 528 -2.04 11.46 20.13
CA PRO A 528 -0.63 11.03 20.06
C PRO A 528 0.36 12.18 20.20
N ASP A 529 0.00 13.38 19.74
CA ASP A 529 0.80 14.60 19.83
C ASP A 529 0.93 15.14 21.27
N LYS A 530 0.13 14.62 22.21
CA LYS A 530 0.17 14.96 23.64
C LYS A 530 0.94 13.95 24.48
N GLN A 531 1.43 12.86 23.87
CA GLN A 531 2.22 11.87 24.59
C GLN A 531 3.69 12.22 24.57
N LYS A 532 4.39 11.87 25.65
CA LYS A 532 5.85 11.97 25.70
C LYS A 532 6.50 10.90 24.84
N ILE A 533 5.98 9.67 24.90
CA ILE A 533 6.54 8.50 24.23
C ILE A 533 5.43 7.75 23.49
N LEU A 534 5.66 7.42 22.23
CA LEU A 534 4.81 6.54 21.43
C LEU A 534 5.59 5.26 21.15
N VAL A 535 5.07 4.10 21.52
CA VAL A 535 5.63 2.81 21.09
C VAL A 535 4.86 2.31 19.88
N VAL A 536 5.57 2.01 18.80
CA VAL A 536 4.99 1.46 17.57
C VAL A 536 5.66 0.15 17.19
N LYS A 537 4.83 -0.84 16.86
CA LYS A 537 5.20 -2.19 16.47
C LYS A 537 5.29 -2.29 14.95
N ALA A 538 6.40 -1.80 14.40
CA ALA A 538 6.58 -1.57 12.96
C ALA A 538 8.05 -1.60 12.52
N ALA A 539 8.28 -1.57 11.19
CA ALA A 539 9.59 -1.27 10.62
C ALA A 539 9.61 0.12 9.96
N ILE A 540 8.91 0.27 8.83
CA ILE A 540 8.89 1.54 8.06
C ILE A 540 7.47 2.11 7.94
N ALA A 541 6.44 1.25 7.92
CA ALA A 541 5.05 1.61 7.65
C ALA A 541 4.50 2.78 8.49
N PHE A 542 4.90 2.87 9.76
CA PHE A 542 4.44 3.89 10.70
C PHE A 542 4.82 5.32 10.27
N ARG A 543 5.92 5.49 9.53
CA ARG A 543 6.51 6.79 9.21
C ARG A 543 5.51 7.74 8.57
N ALA A 544 4.68 7.25 7.66
CA ALA A 544 3.68 8.08 6.98
C ALA A 544 2.72 8.78 7.96
N ALA A 545 2.38 8.16 9.09
CA ALA A 545 1.46 8.70 10.09
C ALA A 545 2.14 9.35 11.29
N TYR A 546 3.24 8.78 11.76
CA TYR A 546 3.86 9.15 13.04
C TYR A 546 5.05 10.09 12.87
N GLU A 547 5.79 10.02 11.77
CA GLU A 547 6.95 10.90 11.54
C GLU A 547 6.58 12.40 11.51
N PRO A 548 5.43 12.83 10.93
CA PRO A 548 5.04 14.24 10.95
C PRO A 548 4.83 14.85 12.34
N ILE A 549 4.57 14.02 13.36
CA ILE A 549 4.38 14.48 14.75
C ILE A 549 5.58 14.15 15.64
N ALA A 550 6.52 13.34 15.17
CA ALA A 550 7.63 12.87 15.98
C ALA A 550 8.67 13.97 16.20
N ALA A 551 9.04 14.23 17.45
CA ALA A 551 10.21 15.02 17.77
C ALA A 551 11.50 14.23 17.50
N ARG A 552 11.46 12.91 17.70
CA ARG A 552 12.56 11.98 17.46
C ARG A 552 12.02 10.58 17.23
N ILE A 553 12.69 9.81 16.37
CA ILE A 553 12.41 8.40 16.12
C ILE A 553 13.64 7.59 16.57
N ILE A 554 13.41 6.54 17.36
CA ILE A 554 14.45 5.61 17.81
C ILE A 554 14.01 4.20 17.41
N GLU A 555 14.78 3.58 16.54
CA GLU A 555 14.60 2.18 16.15
C GLU A 555 15.26 1.28 17.20
N VAL A 556 14.54 0.27 17.67
CA VAL A 556 14.94 -0.57 18.81
C VAL A 556 15.15 -2.02 18.37
N ASP A 557 16.32 -2.59 18.66
CA ASP A 557 16.58 -4.02 18.49
C ASP A 557 15.81 -4.78 19.57
N THR A 558 14.86 -5.59 19.13
CA THR A 558 14.01 -6.40 20.00
C THR A 558 13.92 -7.81 19.43
N GLY A 559 13.66 -8.78 20.31
CA GLY A 559 13.30 -10.14 19.87
C GLY A 559 11.98 -10.14 19.11
N GLY A 560 11.67 -11.28 18.50
CA GLY A 560 10.38 -11.50 17.85
C GLY A 560 10.52 -12.00 16.41
N LEU A 561 9.37 -12.28 15.81
CA LEU A 561 9.26 -12.90 14.48
C LEU A 561 9.71 -11.98 13.34
N THR A 562 9.92 -10.69 13.62
CA THR A 562 10.46 -9.74 12.66
C THR A 562 11.76 -9.09 13.12
N ALA A 563 12.52 -9.76 13.97
CA ALA A 563 13.81 -9.25 14.42
C ALA A 563 14.70 -8.80 13.23
N VAL A 564 15.35 -7.65 13.38
CA VAL A 564 16.06 -6.99 12.26
C VAL A 564 17.23 -7.82 11.77
N ASN A 565 17.91 -8.52 12.67
CA ASN A 565 19.08 -9.34 12.33
C ASN A 565 18.65 -10.73 11.83
N PRO A 566 18.89 -11.07 10.54
CA PRO A 566 18.53 -12.37 9.99
C PRO A 566 19.21 -13.57 10.69
N ALA A 567 20.33 -13.34 11.37
CA ALA A 567 21.04 -14.37 12.13
C ALA A 567 20.23 -14.96 13.30
N ARG A 568 19.12 -14.33 13.69
CA ARG A 568 18.17 -14.83 14.70
C ARG A 568 17.22 -15.91 14.14
N PHE A 569 17.23 -16.14 12.83
CA PHE A 569 16.39 -17.14 12.17
C PHE A 569 17.22 -18.27 11.54
N THR A 570 16.59 -19.41 11.31
CA THR A 570 17.20 -20.55 10.60
C THR A 570 16.60 -20.67 9.22
N PHE A 571 17.38 -20.31 8.19
CA PHE A 571 16.97 -20.44 6.79
C PHE A 571 17.38 -21.81 6.22
N VAL A 572 16.39 -22.58 5.78
CA VAL A 572 16.56 -23.92 5.20
C VAL A 572 16.46 -23.87 3.68
N ARG A 573 15.49 -23.12 3.13
CA ARG A 573 15.17 -23.08 1.70
C ARG A 573 15.91 -21.99 0.93
N SER A 574 16.34 -20.93 1.61
CA SER A 574 17.06 -19.84 0.95
C SER A 574 18.31 -20.34 0.20
N ARG A 575 18.59 -19.72 -0.95
CA ARG A 575 19.85 -19.94 -1.67
C ARG A 575 21.05 -19.65 -0.76
N LYS A 576 22.13 -20.42 -0.92
CA LYS A 576 23.37 -20.26 -0.16
C LYS A 576 24.22 -19.12 -0.75
N GLY A 577 25.03 -18.48 0.09
CA GLY A 577 25.94 -17.39 -0.32
C GLY A 577 25.26 -16.05 -0.61
N LEU A 578 24.06 -15.82 -0.08
CA LEU A 578 23.41 -14.52 -0.18
C LEU A 578 24.02 -13.55 0.84
N PHE A 579 24.50 -12.40 0.37
CA PHE A 579 24.93 -11.32 1.25
C PHE A 579 23.81 -10.94 2.24
N GLY A 580 24.14 -10.75 3.51
CA GLY A 580 23.21 -10.32 4.54
C GLY A 580 22.59 -11.45 5.37
N LEU A 581 22.61 -12.70 4.89
CA LEU A 581 22.19 -13.89 5.66
C LEU A 581 23.32 -14.53 6.46
N ASP A 582 24.56 -14.43 5.97
CA ASP A 582 25.74 -14.98 6.66
C ASP A 582 26.07 -14.17 7.94
N LYS A 583 26.72 -14.83 8.91
CA LYS A 583 27.07 -14.29 10.22
C LYS A 583 28.16 -13.22 10.17
#